data_AF-A0A834LJE7-F1
#
_entry.id   AF-A0A834LJE7-F1
#
_cell.length_a   1.000
_cell.length_b   1.000
_cell.length_c   1.000
_cell.angle_alpha   90.00
_cell.angle_beta   90.00
_cell.angle_gamma   90.00
#
_symmetry.space_group_name_H-M   'P 1'
#
loop_
_entity.id
_entity.type
_entity.pdbx_description
1 polymer ?
#
loop_
_entity_poly.entity_id
_entity_poly.type
_entity_poly.pdbx_seq_one_letter_code
_entity_poly.pdbx_strand_id
1 'polypeptide(L)'
;MFSANVGENEKIDMANILKMPITTSFGDYLGCPILDRRPRNTDFKKVIDKMRSKLAGWKSKSIAMAERKILIHSVNCTIPALVMQNTMLPKSVHKAIDKANRNFLWGSTEEHRKIHNVGWDKVTKPVVLGGLGNRKAMDANMIAVTRLNWRLNVEDKLWTCKRDLESAHRLFDEMPRWNVVTWNVMVMGLIQFELNEPWLSLFSRMRGLGFMPDGFTLGSVFRGCAGLKDLNSGWQVHRYVVKSGLELNSVVGNSLAHVYMKSGSLGEGEKVIAAMPITNVVAYNTLILGR
;
A
#
# COMPACT_ATOMS: atom_id res chain seq x y z
N MET A 1 -18.51 -5.16 -14.91
CA MET A 1 -19.20 -3.88 -14.74
C MET A 1 -19.45 -3.29 -16.11
N PHE A 2 -20.66 -2.83 -16.38
CA PHE A 2 -20.97 -2.15 -17.62
C PHE A 2 -21.10 -0.65 -17.35
N SER A 3 -20.62 0.17 -18.28
CA SER A 3 -20.90 1.60 -18.25
C SER A 3 -22.42 1.83 -18.25
N ALA A 4 -22.87 2.95 -17.66
CA ALA A 4 -24.27 3.34 -17.65
C ALA A 4 -24.88 3.45 -19.07
N ASN A 5 -24.02 3.56 -20.09
CA ASN A 5 -24.40 3.69 -21.49
C ASN A 5 -24.61 2.35 -22.22
N VAL A 6 -24.38 1.21 -21.57
CA VAL A 6 -24.57 -0.12 -22.17
C VAL A 6 -26.03 -0.55 -22.02
N GLY A 7 -26.65 -0.97 -23.12
CA GLY A 7 -28.04 -1.42 -23.15
C GLY A 7 -28.23 -2.71 -22.34
N GLU A 8 -29.41 -2.90 -21.74
CA GLU A 8 -29.66 -4.04 -20.85
C GLU A 8 -29.49 -5.39 -21.56
N ASN A 9 -29.87 -5.46 -22.83
CA ASN A 9 -29.70 -6.65 -23.68
C ASN A 9 -28.21 -7.01 -23.86
N GLU A 10 -27.35 -6.02 -24.08
CA GLU A 10 -25.91 -6.24 -24.26
C GLU A 10 -25.24 -6.75 -22.96
N LYS A 11 -25.75 -6.29 -21.80
CA LYS A 11 -25.27 -6.79 -20.49
C LYS A 11 -25.63 -8.26 -20.29
N ILE A 12 -26.85 -8.65 -20.66
CA ILE A 12 -27.34 -10.03 -20.55
C ILE A 12 -26.55 -10.94 -21.49
N ASP A 13 -26.31 -10.52 -22.73
CA ASP A 13 -25.51 -11.29 -23.69
C ASP A 13 -24.08 -11.51 -23.18
N MET A 14 -23.42 -10.46 -22.70
CA MET A 14 -22.08 -10.61 -22.13
C MET A 14 -22.06 -11.44 -20.83
N ALA A 15 -23.08 -11.33 -19.99
CA ALA A 15 -23.21 -12.17 -18.79
C ALA A 15 -23.35 -13.66 -19.13
N ASN A 16 -24.10 -13.97 -20.20
CA ASN A 16 -24.27 -15.33 -20.72
C ASN A 16 -22.96 -15.88 -21.31
N ILE A 17 -22.22 -15.06 -22.06
CA ILE A 17 -20.91 -15.43 -22.62
C ILE A 17 -19.90 -15.71 -21.51
N LEU A 18 -19.83 -14.82 -20.52
CA LEU A 18 -18.84 -14.89 -19.44
C LEU A 18 -19.24 -15.87 -18.32
N LYS A 19 -20.48 -16.39 -18.34
CA LYS A 19 -21.06 -17.20 -17.26
C LYS A 19 -20.96 -16.54 -15.88
N MET A 20 -21.12 -15.21 -15.83
CA MET A 20 -21.05 -14.43 -14.58
C MET A 20 -22.39 -13.74 -14.30
N PRO A 21 -22.93 -13.80 -13.07
CA PRO A 21 -24.21 -13.17 -12.74
C PRO A 21 -24.10 -11.64 -12.74
N ILE A 22 -25.08 -10.96 -13.37
CA ILE A 22 -25.22 -9.51 -13.27
C ILE A 22 -25.62 -9.17 -11.84
N THR A 23 -24.73 -8.50 -11.12
CA THR A 23 -24.95 -8.12 -9.73
C THR A 23 -24.96 -6.60 -9.60
N THR A 24 -25.97 -6.06 -8.92
CA THR A 24 -26.14 -4.61 -8.65
C THR A 24 -25.54 -4.16 -7.32
N SER A 25 -25.11 -5.09 -6.48
CA SER A 25 -24.48 -4.81 -5.18
C SER A 25 -23.30 -5.74 -4.94
N PHE A 26 -22.09 -5.20 -4.93
CA PHE A 26 -20.84 -5.95 -4.69
C PHE A 26 -20.61 -6.30 -3.22
N GLY A 27 -21.56 -5.96 -2.34
CA GLY A 27 -21.46 -6.19 -0.90
C GLY A 27 -20.50 -5.21 -0.21
N ASP A 28 -20.13 -5.57 1.02
CA ASP A 28 -19.25 -4.79 1.88
C ASP A 28 -17.87 -5.45 1.93
N TYR A 29 -16.81 -4.75 1.55
CA TYR A 29 -15.43 -5.20 1.73
C TYR A 29 -14.82 -4.52 2.95
N LEU A 30 -14.42 -5.31 3.96
CA LEU A 30 -13.93 -4.81 5.25
C LEU A 30 -14.89 -3.79 5.92
N GLY A 31 -16.19 -3.90 5.64
CA GLY A 31 -17.21 -2.96 6.12
C GLY A 31 -17.32 -1.66 5.33
N CYS A 32 -16.57 -1.50 4.24
CA CYS A 32 -16.74 -0.43 3.26
C CYS A 32 -17.64 -0.93 2.12
N PRO A 33 -18.76 -0.23 1.82
CA PRO A 33 -19.61 -0.62 0.70
C PRO A 33 -18.85 -0.43 -0.62
N ILE A 34 -18.77 -1.49 -1.44
CA ILE A 34 -18.25 -1.38 -2.79
C ILE A 34 -19.39 -0.85 -3.66
N LEU A 35 -19.24 0.40 -4.10
CA LEU A 35 -20.26 1.12 -4.87
C LEU A 35 -19.77 1.32 -6.30
N ASP A 36 -20.62 0.97 -7.26
CA ASP A 36 -20.49 1.29 -8.69
C ASP A 36 -21.14 2.64 -9.07
N ARG A 37 -21.82 3.26 -8.11
CA ARG A 37 -22.62 4.47 -8.26
C ARG A 37 -22.19 5.56 -7.28
N ARG A 38 -22.72 6.78 -7.48
CA ARG A 38 -22.52 7.88 -6.52
C ARG A 38 -22.97 7.47 -5.11
N PRO A 39 -22.19 7.82 -4.07
CA PRO A 39 -22.50 7.42 -2.71
C PRO A 39 -23.75 8.11 -2.17
N ARG A 40 -24.65 7.33 -1.55
CA ARG A 40 -25.87 7.82 -0.90
C ARG A 40 -25.74 7.71 0.63
N ASN A 41 -26.55 8.48 1.35
CA ASN A 41 -26.55 8.45 2.83
C ASN A 41 -26.84 7.06 3.41
N THR A 42 -27.70 6.28 2.75
CA THR A 42 -28.08 4.93 3.15
C THR A 42 -26.90 3.97 3.20
N ASP A 43 -25.94 4.15 2.30
CA ASP A 43 -24.79 3.26 2.13
C ASP A 43 -23.85 3.31 3.35
N PHE A 44 -23.85 4.44 4.07
CA PHE A 44 -22.98 4.67 5.23
C PHE A 44 -23.68 4.51 6.58
N LYS A 45 -24.96 4.09 6.58
CA LYS A 45 -25.72 3.91 7.82
C LYS A 45 -25.06 2.90 8.75
N LYS A 46 -24.62 1.75 8.21
CA LYS A 46 -23.90 0.71 8.97
C LYS A 46 -22.64 1.24 9.65
N VAL A 47 -21.90 2.11 8.97
CA VAL A 47 -20.66 2.72 9.48
C VAL A 47 -20.97 3.65 10.66
N ILE A 48 -21.98 4.50 10.51
CA ILE A 48 -22.45 5.42 11.57
C ILE A 48 -22.96 4.61 12.77
N ASP A 49 -23.74 3.56 12.55
CA ASP A 49 -24.32 2.75 13.61
C ASP A 49 -23.23 1.98 14.38
N LYS A 50 -22.22 1.44 13.68
CA LYS A 50 -21.05 0.79 14.28
C LYS A 50 -20.21 1.77 15.10
N MET A 51 -20.06 3.00 14.62
CA MET A 51 -19.38 4.07 15.36
C MET A 51 -20.14 4.43 16.63
N ARG A 52 -21.46 4.60 16.53
CA ARG A 52 -22.34 4.89 17.66
C ARG A 52 -22.33 3.78 18.69
N SER A 53 -22.43 2.52 18.28
CA SER A 53 -22.40 1.37 19.20
C SER A 53 -21.08 1.28 19.95
N LYS A 54 -19.95 1.53 19.27
CA LYS A 54 -18.64 1.59 19.91
C LYS A 54 -18.52 2.74 20.90
N LEU A 55 -19.02 3.94 20.58
CA LEU A 55 -19.01 5.07 21.53
C LEU A 55 -19.98 4.86 22.69
N ALA A 56 -21.16 4.28 22.45
CA ALA A 56 -22.18 4.03 23.46
C ALA A 56 -21.79 2.91 24.44
N GLY A 57 -21.01 1.93 23.98
CA GLY A 57 -20.46 0.88 24.85
C GLY A 57 -19.57 1.43 25.98
N TRP A 58 -19.04 2.64 25.82
CA TRP A 58 -18.31 3.33 26.88
C TRP A 58 -19.25 4.28 27.62
N LYS A 59 -19.42 4.07 28.93
CA LYS A 59 -20.17 5.01 29.78
C LYS A 59 -19.37 6.31 29.88
N SER A 60 -19.74 7.31 29.06
CA SER A 60 -19.15 8.65 29.11
C SER A 60 -19.10 9.20 30.55
N LYS A 61 -20.15 8.95 31.36
CA LYS A 61 -20.23 9.35 32.79
C LYS A 61 -19.08 8.82 33.67
N SER A 62 -18.44 7.71 33.31
CA SER A 62 -17.40 7.05 34.11
C SER A 62 -15.98 7.37 33.64
N ILE A 63 -15.83 8.20 32.60
CA ILE A 63 -14.57 8.41 31.87
C ILE A 63 -14.22 9.90 31.87
N ALA A 64 -12.96 10.23 32.15
CA ALA A 64 -12.45 11.58 32.20
C ALA A 64 -12.46 12.25 30.80
N MET A 65 -12.49 13.58 30.75
CA MET A 65 -12.61 14.31 29.48
C MET A 65 -11.45 14.03 28.51
N ALA A 66 -10.23 13.87 29.03
CA ALA A 66 -9.04 13.53 28.24
C ALA A 66 -9.15 12.14 27.62
N GLU A 67 -9.67 11.17 28.36
CA GLU A 67 -9.88 9.79 27.90
C GLU A 67 -10.98 9.73 26.83
N ARG A 68 -12.07 10.49 27.00
CA ARG A 68 -13.13 10.61 25.97
C ARG A 68 -12.56 11.12 24.64
N LYS A 69 -11.65 12.10 24.68
CA LYS A 69 -10.96 12.60 23.47
C LYS A 69 -10.15 11.49 22.79
N ILE A 70 -9.36 10.74 23.55
CA ILE A 70 -8.53 9.65 23.01
C ILE A 70 -9.43 8.57 22.38
N LEU A 71 -10.54 8.22 23.02
CA LEU A 71 -11.52 7.27 22.49
C LEU A 71 -12.15 7.75 21.18
N ILE A 72 -12.55 9.02 21.09
CA ILE A 72 -13.06 9.61 19.84
C ILE A 72 -12.02 9.48 18.73
N HIS A 73 -10.76 9.79 19.02
CA HIS A 73 -9.69 9.68 18.04
C HIS A 73 -9.52 8.23 17.57
N SER A 74 -9.45 7.27 18.50
CA SER A 74 -9.35 5.84 18.22
C SER A 74 -10.50 5.31 17.35
N VAL A 75 -11.74 5.67 17.69
CA VAL A 75 -12.93 5.24 16.94
C VAL A 75 -12.95 5.83 15.54
N ASN A 76 -12.62 7.12 15.39
CA ASN A 76 -12.56 7.78 14.08
C ASN A 76 -11.43 7.21 13.20
N CYS A 77 -10.30 6.80 13.79
CA CYS A 77 -9.18 6.20 13.07
C CYS A 77 -9.44 4.74 12.65
N THR A 78 -10.34 4.03 13.31
CA THR A 78 -10.58 2.59 13.05
C THR A 78 -11.78 2.33 12.15
N ILE A 79 -12.89 3.06 12.32
CA ILE A 79 -14.15 2.74 11.62
C ILE A 79 -14.33 3.56 10.34
N PRO A 80 -14.47 4.91 10.40
CA PRO A 80 -14.73 5.68 9.20
C PRO A 80 -13.46 5.91 8.36
N ALA A 81 -12.26 5.76 8.93
CA ALA A 81 -11.01 6.08 8.24
C ALA A 81 -10.82 5.30 6.93
N LEU A 82 -11.13 4.00 6.90
CA LEU A 82 -11.01 3.20 5.68
C LEU A 82 -11.97 3.69 4.59
N VAL A 83 -13.20 4.02 4.97
CA VAL A 83 -14.22 4.52 4.03
C VAL A 83 -13.86 5.92 3.52
N MET A 84 -13.38 6.78 4.42
CA MET A 84 -12.94 8.14 4.12
C MET A 84 -11.70 8.19 3.22
N GLN A 85 -10.85 7.15 3.22
CA GLN A 85 -9.70 7.05 2.30
C GLN A 85 -10.14 6.76 0.87
N ASN A 86 -11.18 5.95 0.69
CA ASN A 86 -11.62 5.48 -0.62
C ASN A 86 -12.65 6.43 -1.27
N THR A 87 -13.46 7.12 -0.46
CA THR A 87 -14.62 7.86 -0.97
C THR A 87 -14.83 9.17 -0.20
N MET A 88 -15.20 10.22 -0.92
CA MET A 88 -15.72 11.45 -0.31
C MET A 88 -17.15 11.23 0.18
N LEU A 89 -17.35 11.27 1.50
CA LEU A 89 -18.66 11.05 2.09
C LEU A 89 -19.61 12.26 1.85
N PRO A 90 -20.94 12.02 1.78
CA PRO A 90 -21.93 13.10 1.73
C PRO A 90 -21.86 14.02 2.96
N LYS A 91 -22.17 15.31 2.78
CA LYS A 91 -22.18 16.32 3.87
C LYS A 91 -23.04 15.91 5.08
N SER A 92 -24.16 15.25 4.85
CA SER A 92 -25.04 14.68 5.89
C SER A 92 -24.37 13.62 6.73
N VAL A 93 -23.53 12.76 6.13
CA VAL A 93 -22.77 11.72 6.82
C VAL A 93 -21.68 12.36 7.69
N HIS A 94 -20.95 13.36 7.17
CA HIS A 94 -19.99 14.13 7.98
C HIS A 94 -20.66 14.73 9.23
N LYS A 95 -21.81 15.39 9.06
CA LYS A 95 -22.59 15.96 10.17
C LYS A 95 -23.03 14.89 11.18
N ALA A 96 -23.36 13.68 10.73
CA ALA A 96 -23.76 12.58 11.61
C ALA A 96 -22.58 12.05 12.45
N ILE A 97 -21.39 11.95 11.86
CA ILE A 97 -20.14 11.58 12.56
C ILE A 97 -19.77 12.63 13.60
N ASP A 98 -19.78 13.91 13.22
CA ASP A 98 -19.52 15.03 14.13
C ASP A 98 -20.53 15.08 15.28
N LYS A 99 -21.82 14.82 15.00
CA LYS A 99 -22.87 14.75 16.02
C LYS A 99 -22.61 13.62 17.02
N ALA A 100 -22.22 12.43 16.56
CA ALA A 100 -21.91 11.29 17.43
C ALA A 100 -20.72 11.59 18.35
N ASN A 101 -19.63 12.14 17.79
CA ASN A 101 -18.44 12.53 18.54
C ASN A 101 -18.75 13.62 19.59
N ARG A 102 -19.51 14.64 19.20
CA ARG A 102 -19.91 15.72 20.09
C ARG A 102 -20.79 15.22 21.24
N ASN A 103 -21.75 14.36 20.95
CA ASN A 103 -22.63 13.80 21.98
C ASN A 103 -21.84 12.96 22.99
N PHE A 104 -20.91 12.12 22.51
CA PHE A 104 -20.05 11.33 23.39
C PHE A 104 -19.12 12.19 24.24
N LEU A 105 -18.47 13.20 23.64
CA LEU A 105 -17.53 14.09 24.35
C LEU A 105 -18.20 14.78 25.54
N TRP A 106 -19.38 15.37 25.33
CA TRP A 106 -20.13 16.08 26.37
C TRP A 106 -20.98 15.16 27.27
N GLY A 107 -20.99 13.85 26.98
CA GLY A 107 -21.72 12.86 27.76
C GLY A 107 -23.24 12.97 27.65
N SER A 108 -23.75 13.37 26.48
CA SER A 108 -25.17 13.30 26.15
C SER A 108 -25.51 11.89 25.67
N THR A 109 -26.40 11.21 26.38
CA THR A 109 -27.05 9.97 25.93
C THR A 109 -28.27 10.34 25.06
N GLU A 110 -28.83 9.37 24.32
CA GLU A 110 -30.05 9.61 23.52
C GLU A 110 -31.22 10.12 24.38
N GLU A 111 -31.24 9.75 25.66
CA GLU A 111 -32.28 10.13 26.61
C GLU A 111 -32.08 11.52 27.23
N HIS A 112 -30.84 12.04 27.36
CA HIS A 112 -30.56 13.31 28.06
C HIS A 112 -29.60 14.20 27.27
N ARG A 113 -30.09 15.38 26.84
CA ARG A 113 -29.27 16.45 26.25
C ARG A 113 -28.56 17.25 27.34
N LYS A 114 -27.22 17.17 27.39
CA LYS A 114 -26.40 18.14 28.13
C LYS A 114 -26.01 19.30 27.22
N ILE A 115 -25.99 20.50 27.78
CA ILE A 115 -25.52 21.71 27.10
C ILE A 115 -24.03 21.52 26.78
N HIS A 116 -23.65 21.83 25.54
CA HIS A 116 -22.25 21.78 25.11
C HIS A 116 -21.54 23.03 25.63
N ASN A 117 -20.60 22.87 26.57
CA ASN A 117 -19.87 24.02 27.14
C ASN A 117 -19.01 24.75 26.09
N VAL A 118 -18.58 24.07 25.04
CA VAL A 118 -17.79 24.65 23.95
C VAL A 118 -18.34 24.16 22.60
N GLY A 119 -18.51 25.08 21.66
CA GLY A 119 -18.95 24.79 20.30
C GLY A 119 -18.00 23.82 19.58
N TRP A 120 -18.57 22.91 18.78
CA TRP A 120 -17.79 21.86 18.08
C TRP A 120 -16.74 22.45 17.14
N ASP A 121 -17.02 23.61 16.53
CA ASP A 121 -16.06 24.32 15.68
C ASP A 121 -14.81 24.77 16.43
N LYS A 122 -14.91 25.09 17.73
CA LYS A 122 -13.75 25.44 18.57
C LYS A 122 -13.03 24.18 19.06
N VAL A 123 -13.77 23.14 19.44
CA VAL A 123 -13.21 21.83 19.84
C VAL A 123 -12.37 21.23 18.71
N THR A 124 -12.77 21.44 17.46
CA THR A 124 -12.12 20.82 16.30
C THR A 124 -10.89 21.55 15.75
N LYS A 125 -10.54 22.70 16.34
CA LYS A 125 -9.32 23.41 15.97
C LYS A 125 -8.07 22.63 16.42
N PRO A 126 -6.93 22.80 15.72
CA PRO A 126 -5.63 22.35 16.21
C PRO A 126 -5.35 22.83 17.63
N VAL A 127 -4.57 22.05 18.38
CA VAL A 127 -4.19 22.40 19.77
C VAL A 127 -3.45 23.75 19.82
N VAL A 128 -2.63 24.03 18.81
CA VAL A 128 -1.91 25.31 18.64
C VAL A 128 -2.86 26.51 18.54
N LEU A 129 -4.08 26.31 18.04
CA LEU A 129 -5.11 27.35 17.91
C LEU A 129 -6.13 27.32 19.07
N GLY A 130 -5.79 26.68 20.19
CA GLY A 130 -6.63 26.59 21.38
C GLY A 130 -7.83 25.63 21.25
N GLY A 131 -7.79 24.72 20.26
CA GLY A 131 -8.76 23.64 20.12
C GLY A 131 -8.34 22.36 20.84
N LEU A 132 -9.24 21.38 20.86
CA LEU A 132 -8.99 20.10 21.51
C LEU A 132 -8.22 19.12 20.61
N GLY A 133 -8.00 19.46 19.32
CA GLY A 133 -7.28 18.61 18.36
C GLY A 133 -8.12 17.48 17.74
N ASN A 134 -9.43 17.42 18.03
CA ASN A 134 -10.35 16.56 17.27
C ASN A 134 -10.50 17.15 15.86
N ARG A 135 -10.55 16.36 14.80
CA ARG A 135 -10.75 16.91 13.44
C ARG A 135 -12.24 16.84 13.08
N LYS A 136 -12.73 17.83 12.33
CA LYS A 136 -14.06 17.71 11.71
C LYS A 136 -14.04 16.53 10.73
N ALA A 137 -15.17 15.83 10.64
CA ALA A 137 -15.28 14.67 9.76
C ALA A 137 -14.99 15.01 8.29
N MET A 138 -15.43 16.18 7.82
CA MET A 138 -15.20 16.64 6.44
C MET A 138 -13.71 16.89 6.16
N ASP A 139 -13.01 17.57 7.07
CA ASP A 139 -11.59 17.86 6.91
C ASP A 139 -10.77 16.56 6.97
N ALA A 140 -11.14 15.63 7.87
CA ALA A 140 -10.53 14.32 7.96
C ALA A 140 -10.71 13.50 6.66
N ASN A 141 -11.90 13.52 6.06
CA ASN A 141 -12.17 12.85 4.78
C ASN A 141 -11.37 13.49 3.64
N MET A 142 -11.35 14.83 3.56
CA MET A 142 -10.58 15.54 2.55
C MET A 142 -9.09 15.22 2.66
N ILE A 143 -8.53 15.26 3.87
CA ILE A 143 -7.12 14.90 4.11
C ILE A 143 -6.85 13.45 3.74
N ALA A 144 -7.76 12.52 4.03
CA ALA A 144 -7.58 11.10 3.72
C ALA A 144 -7.53 10.86 2.19
N VAL A 145 -8.49 11.42 1.44
CA VAL A 145 -8.54 11.31 -0.03
C VAL A 145 -7.36 12.06 -0.68
N THR A 146 -7.08 13.28 -0.25
CA THR A 146 -5.94 14.07 -0.79
C THR A 146 -4.60 13.40 -0.48
N ARG A 147 -4.43 12.83 0.71
CA ARG A 147 -3.24 12.03 1.04
C ARG A 147 -3.13 10.80 0.15
N LEU A 148 -4.23 10.08 -0.09
CA LEU A 148 -4.21 8.95 -1.01
C LEU A 148 -3.83 9.40 -2.42
N ASN A 149 -4.48 10.44 -2.95
CA ASN A 149 -4.15 11.01 -4.25
C ASN A 149 -2.69 11.49 -4.34
N TRP A 150 -2.20 12.18 -3.31
CA TRP A 150 -0.79 12.58 -3.22
C TRP A 150 0.13 11.36 -3.24
N ARG A 151 -0.16 10.32 -2.45
CA ARG A 151 0.62 9.08 -2.46
C ARG A 151 0.60 8.40 -3.82
N LEU A 152 -0.55 8.37 -4.49
CA LEU A 152 -0.67 7.81 -5.85
C LEU A 152 0.14 8.62 -6.89
N ASN A 153 0.29 9.94 -6.68
CA ASN A 153 0.96 10.85 -7.61
C ASN A 153 2.44 11.13 -7.29
N VAL A 154 2.88 10.97 -6.04
CA VAL A 154 4.19 11.42 -5.55
C VAL A 154 5.02 10.30 -4.91
N GLU A 155 4.40 9.28 -4.32
CA GLU A 155 5.18 8.10 -3.91
C GLU A 155 5.36 7.22 -5.16
N ASP A 156 6.60 7.09 -5.64
CA ASP A 156 7.05 6.12 -6.66
C ASP A 156 6.87 4.67 -6.18
N LYS A 157 5.67 4.30 -5.74
CA LYS A 157 5.29 2.94 -5.38
C LYS A 157 4.65 2.30 -6.59
N LEU A 158 5.48 1.53 -7.27
CA LEU A 158 5.26 0.56 -8.35
C LEU A 158 3.82 0.18 -8.76
N TRP A 159 2.87 -0.03 -7.85
CA TRP A 159 1.53 -0.50 -8.21
C TRP A 159 0.64 0.56 -8.89
N THR A 160 1.08 1.82 -9.04
CA THR A 160 0.42 2.82 -9.89
C THR A 160 1.07 3.03 -11.26
N CYS A 161 2.32 2.61 -11.46
CA CYS A 161 3.04 2.77 -12.73
C CYS A 161 2.95 1.52 -13.61
N LYS A 162 1.73 1.05 -13.92
CA LYS A 162 1.56 0.05 -14.98
C LYS A 162 1.66 0.65 -16.39
N ARG A 163 1.95 1.96 -16.54
CA ARG A 163 1.55 2.67 -17.75
C ARG A 163 2.61 3.35 -18.59
N ASP A 164 3.91 3.30 -18.24
CA ASP A 164 4.88 3.75 -19.24
C ASP A 164 6.32 3.24 -19.11
N LEU A 165 6.48 1.93 -19.00
CA LEU A 165 7.80 1.32 -19.20
C LEU A 165 8.34 1.64 -20.61
N GLU A 166 7.46 1.79 -21.61
CA GLU A 166 7.83 2.17 -22.98
C GLU A 166 8.41 3.59 -23.06
N SER A 167 7.82 4.59 -22.42
CA SER A 167 8.43 5.93 -22.34
C SER A 167 9.66 5.96 -21.46
N ALA A 168 9.75 5.14 -20.40
CA ALA A 168 10.98 5.00 -19.64
C ALA A 168 12.11 4.42 -20.51
N HIS A 169 11.82 3.41 -21.35
CA HIS A 169 12.79 2.87 -22.32
C HIS A 169 13.15 3.89 -23.39
N ARG A 170 12.16 4.59 -23.98
CA ARG A 170 12.42 5.65 -24.96
C ARG A 170 13.30 6.75 -24.39
N LEU A 171 12.95 7.26 -23.21
CA LEU A 171 13.73 8.30 -22.55
C LEU A 171 15.14 7.80 -22.20
N PHE A 172 15.26 6.55 -21.76
CA PHE A 172 16.56 5.91 -21.51
C PHE A 172 17.41 5.81 -22.78
N ASP A 173 16.84 5.41 -23.90
CA ASP A 173 17.56 5.30 -25.18
C ASP A 173 17.87 6.68 -25.80
N GLU A 174 17.05 7.71 -25.52
CA GLU A 174 17.28 9.11 -25.92
C GLU A 174 18.30 9.84 -25.02
N MET A 175 18.74 9.24 -23.90
CA MET A 175 19.72 9.89 -23.02
C MET A 175 21.08 10.06 -23.72
N PRO A 176 21.65 11.28 -23.73
CA PRO A 176 22.94 11.52 -24.37
C PRO A 176 24.11 10.84 -23.64
N ARG A 177 23.96 10.52 -22.35
CA ARG A 177 24.94 9.80 -21.53
C ARG A 177 24.25 8.94 -20.48
N TRP A 178 24.69 7.70 -20.34
CA TRP A 178 24.27 6.80 -19.26
C TRP A 178 25.27 6.83 -18.10
N ASN A 179 24.78 6.59 -16.89
CA ASN A 179 25.57 6.32 -15.69
C ASN A 179 25.01 5.11 -14.92
N VAL A 180 25.75 4.60 -13.94
CA VAL A 180 25.35 3.41 -13.16
C VAL A 180 23.97 3.59 -12.51
N VAL A 181 23.63 4.79 -12.05
CA VAL A 181 22.31 5.09 -11.46
C VAL A 181 21.17 4.91 -12.48
N THR A 182 21.33 5.44 -13.70
CA THR A 182 20.31 5.31 -14.77
C THR A 182 20.10 3.85 -15.17
N TRP A 183 21.18 3.05 -15.22
CA TRP A 183 21.09 1.61 -15.45
C TRP A 183 20.38 0.88 -14.31
N ASN A 184 20.72 1.21 -13.06
CA ASN A 184 20.10 0.61 -11.88
C ASN A 184 18.59 0.84 -11.87
N VAL A 185 18.14 2.06 -12.14
CA VAL A 185 16.71 2.41 -12.20
C VAL A 185 15.98 1.58 -13.26
N MET A 186 16.53 1.46 -14.47
CA MET A 186 15.90 0.71 -15.56
C MET A 186 15.86 -0.79 -15.29
N VAL A 187 16.97 -1.38 -14.84
CA VAL A 187 17.06 -2.82 -14.52
C VAL A 187 16.09 -3.16 -13.37
N MET A 188 16.03 -2.33 -12.33
CA MET A 188 15.10 -2.54 -11.22
C MET A 188 13.64 -2.43 -11.65
N GLY A 189 13.30 -1.40 -12.43
CA GLY A 189 11.95 -1.23 -12.96
C GLY A 189 11.50 -2.49 -13.68
N LEU A 190 12.31 -3.01 -14.60
CA LEU A 190 12.00 -4.24 -15.34
C LEU A 190 11.83 -5.48 -14.45
N ILE A 191 12.71 -5.68 -13.46
CA ILE A 191 12.62 -6.80 -12.51
C ILE A 191 11.32 -6.74 -11.69
N GLN A 192 10.94 -5.54 -11.27
CA GLN A 192 9.78 -5.31 -10.41
C GLN A 192 8.44 -5.52 -11.14
N PHE A 193 8.43 -5.36 -12.46
CA PHE A 193 7.26 -5.64 -13.31
C PHE A 193 7.14 -7.11 -13.76
N GLU A 194 7.99 -8.01 -13.25
CA GLU A 194 7.98 -9.46 -13.55
C GLU A 194 7.96 -9.78 -15.05
N LEU A 195 8.53 -8.92 -15.89
CA LEU A 195 8.71 -9.23 -17.31
C LEU A 195 9.82 -10.28 -17.43
N ASN A 196 9.43 -11.47 -17.88
CA ASN A 196 10.11 -12.74 -17.70
C ASN A 196 11.60 -12.80 -18.13
N GLU A 197 12.12 -11.88 -18.96
CA GLU A 197 13.54 -11.86 -19.37
C GLU A 197 14.15 -10.49 -19.77
N PRO A 198 13.41 -9.42 -20.16
CA PRO A 198 14.03 -8.19 -20.70
C PRO A 198 15.06 -7.50 -19.79
N TRP A 199 14.97 -7.70 -18.47
CA TRP A 199 15.97 -7.16 -17.55
C TRP A 199 17.33 -7.86 -17.67
N LEU A 200 17.39 -9.13 -18.09
CA LEU A 200 18.64 -9.87 -18.31
C LEU A 200 19.41 -9.32 -19.51
N SER A 201 18.70 -9.01 -20.60
CA SER A 201 19.31 -8.41 -21.80
C SER A 201 19.84 -7.01 -21.49
N LEU A 202 19.07 -6.21 -20.72
CA LEU A 202 19.51 -4.89 -20.27
C LEU A 202 20.71 -4.95 -19.32
N PHE A 203 20.71 -5.90 -18.38
CA PHE A 203 21.85 -6.13 -17.49
C PHE A 203 23.10 -6.58 -18.27
N SER A 204 22.94 -7.43 -19.28
CA SER A 204 24.04 -7.82 -20.17
C SER A 204 24.58 -6.61 -20.96
N ARG A 205 23.68 -5.75 -21.48
CA ARG A 205 24.02 -4.49 -22.16
C ARG A 205 24.84 -3.55 -21.27
N MET A 206 24.41 -3.38 -20.02
CA MET A 206 25.11 -2.57 -19.01
C MET A 206 26.58 -3.02 -18.87
N ARG A 207 26.80 -4.33 -18.67
CA ARG A 207 28.16 -4.90 -18.51
C ARG A 207 28.98 -4.85 -19.80
N GLY A 208 28.36 -5.13 -20.94
CA GLY A 208 29.02 -5.10 -22.25
C GLY A 208 29.55 -3.71 -22.61
N LEU A 209 28.90 -2.65 -22.11
CA LEU A 209 29.33 -1.26 -22.25
C LEU A 209 30.32 -0.81 -21.16
N GLY A 210 30.80 -1.72 -20.30
CA GLY A 210 31.82 -1.44 -19.29
C GLY A 210 31.31 -0.81 -18.00
N PHE A 211 29.99 -0.67 -17.80
CA PHE A 211 29.44 -0.22 -16.52
C PHE A 211 29.52 -1.36 -15.51
N MET A 212 30.04 -1.07 -14.31
CA MET A 212 30.16 -2.05 -13.23
C MET A 212 28.92 -2.00 -12.31
N PRO A 213 28.11 -3.08 -12.27
CA PRO A 213 27.08 -3.25 -11.24
C PRO A 213 27.63 -3.13 -9.83
N ASP A 214 26.91 -2.42 -8.96
CA ASP A 214 27.22 -2.33 -7.54
C ASP A 214 26.45 -3.39 -6.74
N GLY A 215 26.69 -3.45 -5.42
CA GLY A 215 26.02 -4.42 -4.55
C GLY A 215 24.48 -4.26 -4.50
N PHE A 216 23.98 -3.05 -4.76
CA PHE A 216 22.55 -2.77 -4.82
C PHE A 216 21.94 -3.25 -6.15
N THR A 217 22.63 -3.03 -7.28
CA THR A 217 22.26 -3.60 -8.58
C THR A 217 22.18 -5.12 -8.49
N LEU A 218 23.21 -5.75 -7.91
CA LEU A 218 23.31 -7.21 -7.81
C LEU A 218 22.24 -7.80 -6.89
N GLY A 219 21.93 -7.14 -5.76
CA GLY A 219 20.82 -7.57 -4.90
C GLY A 219 19.47 -7.55 -5.63
N SER A 220 19.23 -6.54 -6.46
CA SER A 220 18.03 -6.46 -7.29
C SER A 220 18.00 -7.54 -8.38
N VAL A 221 19.11 -7.74 -9.09
CA VAL A 221 19.26 -8.80 -10.11
C VAL A 221 19.01 -10.19 -9.52
N PHE A 222 19.53 -10.49 -8.33
CA PHE A 222 19.25 -11.77 -7.66
C PHE A 222 17.76 -11.92 -7.30
N ARG A 223 17.07 -10.84 -6.92
CA ARG A 223 15.60 -10.91 -6.76
C ARG A 223 14.91 -11.26 -8.07
N GLY A 224 15.38 -10.73 -9.20
CA GLY A 224 14.93 -11.11 -10.54
C GLY A 224 15.14 -12.60 -10.82
N CYS A 225 16.36 -13.12 -10.61
CA CYS A 225 16.66 -14.56 -10.77
C CYS A 225 15.76 -15.44 -9.89
N ALA A 226 15.55 -15.05 -8.63
CA ALA A 226 14.67 -15.75 -7.70
C ALA A 226 13.19 -15.71 -8.16
N GLY A 227 12.77 -14.63 -8.82
CA GLY A 227 11.44 -14.51 -9.45
C GLY A 227 11.23 -15.53 -10.56
N LEU A 228 12.21 -15.63 -11.46
CA LEU A 228 12.18 -16.56 -12.60
C LEU A 228 12.35 -18.04 -12.22
N LYS A 229 12.83 -18.31 -11.00
CA LYS A 229 13.29 -19.65 -10.55
C LYS A 229 14.34 -20.25 -11.48
N ASP A 230 15.05 -19.41 -12.24
CA ASP A 230 16.12 -19.84 -13.15
C ASP A 230 17.47 -19.79 -12.42
N LEU A 231 17.96 -20.98 -12.09
CA LEU A 231 19.23 -21.18 -11.41
C LEU A 231 20.43 -20.85 -12.31
N ASN A 232 20.29 -20.99 -13.63
CA ASN A 232 21.37 -20.70 -14.58
C ASN A 232 21.71 -19.21 -14.62
N SER A 233 20.70 -18.34 -14.65
CA SER A 233 20.89 -16.89 -14.52
C SER A 233 21.51 -16.52 -13.18
N GLY A 234 21.06 -17.16 -12.09
CA GLY A 234 21.66 -17.01 -10.75
C GLY A 234 23.17 -17.33 -10.72
N TRP A 235 23.59 -18.44 -11.33
CA TRP A 235 25.00 -18.84 -11.41
C TRP A 235 25.86 -17.88 -12.23
N GLN A 236 25.35 -17.39 -13.36
CA GLN A 236 26.08 -16.41 -14.18
C GLN A 236 26.35 -15.12 -13.41
N VAL A 237 25.39 -14.65 -12.63
CA VAL A 237 25.54 -13.47 -11.78
C VAL A 237 26.46 -13.77 -10.60
N HIS A 238 26.31 -14.93 -9.94
CA HIS A 238 27.21 -15.34 -8.84
C HIS A 238 28.68 -15.37 -9.31
N ARG A 239 28.98 -15.91 -10.49
CA ARG A 239 30.35 -15.90 -11.04
C ARG A 239 30.88 -14.48 -11.24
N TYR A 240 30.02 -13.52 -11.57
CA TYR A 240 30.39 -12.12 -11.64
C TYR A 240 30.67 -11.53 -10.24
N VAL A 241 29.88 -11.87 -9.22
CA VAL A 241 30.11 -11.43 -7.83
C VAL A 241 31.50 -11.83 -7.35
N VAL A 242 31.89 -13.10 -7.55
CA VAL A 242 33.21 -13.61 -7.17
C VAL A 242 34.34 -12.90 -7.94
N LYS A 243 34.13 -12.62 -9.22
CA LYS A 243 35.13 -11.89 -10.03
C LYS A 243 35.26 -10.41 -9.67
N SER A 244 34.22 -9.81 -9.10
CA SER A 244 34.16 -8.39 -8.75
C SER A 244 34.58 -8.11 -7.30
N GLY A 245 34.90 -9.13 -6.51
CA GLY A 245 35.28 -8.96 -5.10
C GLY A 245 34.10 -8.60 -4.19
N LEU A 246 32.86 -8.84 -4.64
CA LEU A 246 31.64 -8.48 -3.92
C LEU A 246 31.05 -9.65 -3.13
N GLU A 247 31.74 -10.78 -3.06
CA GLU A 247 31.33 -12.00 -2.36
C GLU A 247 31.16 -11.81 -0.85
N LEU A 248 31.93 -10.89 -0.25
CA LEU A 248 31.85 -10.56 1.18
C LEU A 248 30.77 -9.52 1.51
N ASN A 249 30.07 -8.98 0.50
CA ASN A 249 29.02 -7.99 0.72
C ASN A 249 27.75 -8.66 1.28
N SER A 250 27.36 -8.32 2.50
CA SER A 250 26.20 -8.92 3.18
C SER A 250 24.88 -8.76 2.43
N VAL A 251 24.68 -7.67 1.67
CA VAL A 251 23.45 -7.47 0.88
C VAL A 251 23.40 -8.44 -0.31
N VAL A 252 24.54 -8.61 -0.97
CA VAL A 252 24.71 -9.52 -2.10
C VAL A 252 24.60 -10.98 -1.64
N GLY A 253 25.29 -11.35 -0.56
CA GLY A 253 25.27 -12.70 0.02
C GLY A 253 23.87 -13.14 0.46
N ASN A 254 23.11 -12.26 1.13
CA ASN A 254 21.72 -12.55 1.50
C ASN A 254 20.82 -12.76 0.28
N SER A 255 20.96 -11.91 -0.74
CA SER A 255 20.15 -12.00 -1.97
C SER A 255 20.49 -13.27 -2.77
N LEU A 256 21.77 -13.64 -2.82
CA LEU A 256 22.26 -14.86 -3.47
C LEU A 256 21.78 -16.12 -2.74
N ALA A 257 21.87 -16.15 -1.40
CA ALA A 257 21.33 -17.25 -0.62
C ALA A 257 19.83 -17.43 -0.84
N HIS A 258 19.07 -16.34 -0.90
CA HIS A 258 17.64 -16.38 -1.21
C HIS A 258 17.33 -16.99 -2.59
N VAL A 259 18.16 -16.72 -3.61
CA VAL A 259 18.03 -17.38 -4.93
C VAL A 259 18.22 -18.89 -4.82
N TYR A 260 19.29 -19.33 -4.14
CA TYR A 260 19.56 -20.76 -3.97
C TYR A 260 18.46 -21.49 -3.19
N MET A 261 17.95 -20.86 -2.13
CA MET A 261 16.84 -21.40 -1.34
C MET A 261 15.57 -21.54 -2.16
N LYS A 262 15.18 -20.49 -2.90
CA LYS A 262 13.94 -20.49 -3.70
C LYS A 262 13.99 -21.41 -4.91
N SER A 263 15.18 -21.69 -5.44
CA SER A 263 15.41 -22.60 -6.56
C SER A 263 15.72 -24.05 -6.12
N GLY A 264 15.60 -24.37 -4.83
CA GLY A 264 15.71 -25.75 -4.29
C GLY A 264 17.13 -26.24 -4.01
N SER A 265 18.15 -25.39 -4.17
CA SER A 265 19.56 -25.74 -3.90
C SER A 265 19.97 -25.32 -2.49
N LEU A 266 19.34 -25.93 -1.47
CA LEU A 266 19.49 -25.53 -0.07
C LEU A 266 20.94 -25.57 0.42
N GLY A 267 21.70 -26.62 0.06
CA GLY A 267 23.09 -26.77 0.49
C GLY A 267 24.01 -25.65 -0.01
N GLU A 268 23.77 -25.11 -1.21
CA GLU A 268 24.54 -23.97 -1.73
C GLU A 268 24.15 -22.66 -1.03
N GLY A 269 22.85 -22.49 -0.71
CA GLY A 269 22.40 -21.33 0.06
C GLY A 269 22.96 -21.31 1.49
N GLU A 270 23.06 -22.47 2.15
CA GLU A 270 23.67 -22.60 3.49
C GLU A 270 25.17 -22.27 3.46
N LYS A 271 25.91 -22.76 2.44
CA LYS A 271 27.32 -22.43 2.23
C LYS A 271 27.55 -20.92 2.03
N VAL A 272 26.72 -20.28 1.20
CA VAL A 272 26.79 -18.83 0.97
C VAL A 272 26.60 -18.07 2.29
N ILE A 273 25.62 -18.47 3.10
CA ILE A 273 25.37 -17.81 4.39
C ILE A 273 26.52 -18.05 5.38
N ALA A 274 27.08 -19.25 5.42
CA ALA A 274 28.23 -19.59 6.26
C ALA A 274 29.51 -18.82 5.86
N ALA A 275 29.65 -18.46 4.58
CA ALA A 275 30.78 -17.70 4.07
C ALA A 275 30.66 -16.18 4.28
N MET A 276 29.50 -15.67 4.73
CA MET A 276 29.33 -14.23 4.95
C MET A 276 30.09 -13.76 6.20
N PRO A 277 30.74 -12.58 6.18
CA PRO A 277 31.47 -12.04 7.34
C PRO A 277 30.58 -11.78 8.56
N ILE A 278 29.32 -11.38 8.32
CA ILE A 278 28.34 -11.06 9.35
C ILE A 278 27.00 -11.65 8.94
N THR A 279 26.54 -12.62 9.72
CA THR A 279 25.20 -13.20 9.61
C THR A 279 24.19 -12.27 10.28
N ASN A 280 23.25 -11.73 9.50
CA ASN A 280 22.23 -10.80 10.00
C ASN A 280 20.85 -11.48 10.06
N VAL A 281 19.86 -10.77 10.61
CA VAL A 281 18.47 -11.28 10.75
C VAL A 281 17.87 -11.73 9.41
N VAL A 282 18.25 -11.07 8.30
CA VAL A 282 17.80 -11.42 6.95
C VAL A 282 18.32 -12.81 6.53
N ALA A 283 19.56 -13.14 6.88
CA ALA A 283 20.14 -14.45 6.61
C ALA A 283 19.38 -15.57 7.34
N TYR A 284 19.11 -15.40 8.63
CA TYR A 284 18.35 -16.38 9.42
C TYR A 284 16.93 -16.56 8.91
N ASN A 285 16.24 -15.47 8.56
CA ASN A 285 14.91 -15.54 7.95
C ASN A 285 14.95 -16.29 6.61
N THR A 286 16.01 -16.11 5.83
CA THR A 286 16.21 -16.79 4.55
C THR A 286 16.42 -18.30 4.73
N LEU A 287 17.17 -18.72 5.75
CA LEU A 287 17.34 -20.13 6.11
C LEU A 287 16.03 -20.79 6.55
N ILE A 288 15.23 -20.07 7.36
CA ILE A 288 13.94 -20.58 7.86
C ILE A 288 12.95 -20.73 6.70
N LEU A 289 12.91 -19.77 5.77
CA LEU A 289 12.02 -19.81 4.61
C LEU A 289 12.42 -20.83 3.54
N GLY A 290 13.68 -21.28 3.53
CA GLY A 290 14.18 -22.27 2.59
C GLY A 290 13.94 -23.73 3.01
N ARG A 291 13.58 -24.00 4.27
CA ARG A 291 13.29 -25.34 4.80
C ARG A 291 11.80 -25.65 4.76
#